data_AF-A0AA38HMI3-F1
#
_entry.id   AF-A0AA38HMI3-F1
#
_cell.length_a   1.000
_cell.length_b   1.000
_cell.length_c   1.000
_cell.angle_alpha   90.00
_cell.angle_beta   90.00
_cell.angle_gamma   90.00
#
_symmetry.space_group_name_H-M   'P 1'
#
loop_
_entity.id
_entity.type
_entity.pdbx_description
1 polymer ?
#
loop_
_entity_poly.entity_id
_entity_poly.type
_entity_poly.pdbx_seq_one_letter_code
_entity_poly.pdbx_strand_id
1 'polypeptide(L)'
;MSDICKDIGNIWSRQFDHRSFLSGEINSMLQEFEQKRKDTEVDNLFKTIENITDIKDTEVDRFKQAVDQVLPETNNELQQALTVCSRFSDVENKYKESDYLERARQQRKTDWDNFMDYITTSYSEINSLTESKEEGLQKISNPSIYIKPSKKLFDYISTVKVSSDIPVGIANVIYKNKKNATNSKPAEPQYLITDEDRQFLNTLKLNSKVDITKLPLYNEAIILDSDKLLNLQDLHWLYSYMQKDNEDKSEKVYLHNILEGSEIVLPKNSEIPRNAELEKRCERLRASQQNREYNSMTKNVDNVRRKHPEDTISFQMKQINRQLIAISQFIMSVLAGFAFGFIGVELLIGSLDFGFRLLLGIICALTIALAELYFLAKKLNEDLKFETAYEVKKKGTKLD
;
A
#
# COMPACT_ATOMS: atom_id res chain seq x y z
N MET A 1 -18.14 70.36 -114.52
CA MET A 1 -19.26 70.51 -113.56
C MET A 1 -20.17 69.26 -113.49
N SER A 2 -20.40 68.51 -114.57
CA SER A 2 -21.28 67.32 -114.56
C SER A 2 -20.80 66.19 -113.66
N ASP A 3 -19.50 65.94 -113.60
CA ASP A 3 -18.96 64.73 -112.98
C ASP A 3 -18.98 64.83 -111.45
N ILE A 4 -18.75 66.04 -110.93
CA ILE A 4 -18.86 66.35 -109.50
C ILE A 4 -20.29 66.13 -109.00
N CYS A 5 -21.31 66.52 -109.79
CA CYS A 5 -22.70 66.29 -109.41
C CYS A 5 -23.08 64.80 -109.39
N LYS A 6 -22.53 63.99 -110.30
CA LYS A 6 -22.76 62.53 -110.30
C LYS A 6 -22.09 61.85 -109.12
N ASP A 7 -20.86 62.23 -108.79
CA ASP A 7 -20.14 61.64 -107.66
C ASP A 7 -20.79 62.00 -106.33
N ILE A 8 -21.26 63.24 -106.17
CA ILE A 8 -22.03 63.65 -104.99
C ILE A 8 -23.35 62.86 -104.90
N GLY A 9 -24.04 62.65 -106.03
CA GLY A 9 -25.27 61.85 -106.07
C GLY A 9 -25.05 60.38 -105.67
N ASN A 10 -23.96 59.77 -106.14
CA ASN A 10 -23.60 58.39 -105.82
C ASN A 10 -23.16 58.23 -104.35
N ILE A 11 -22.42 59.20 -103.82
CA ILE A 11 -22.04 59.22 -102.40
C ILE A 11 -23.30 59.35 -101.54
N TRP A 12 -24.24 60.23 -101.92
CA TRP A 12 -25.49 60.41 -101.20
C TRP A 12 -26.35 59.14 -101.20
N SER A 13 -26.54 58.48 -102.34
CA SER A 13 -27.30 57.22 -102.38
C SER A 13 -26.63 56.12 -101.57
N ARG A 14 -25.30 56.03 -101.59
CA ARG A 14 -24.58 54.96 -100.89
C ARG A 14 -24.51 55.18 -99.38
N GLN A 15 -24.54 56.42 -98.93
CA GLN A 15 -24.49 56.77 -97.51
C GLN A 15 -25.88 56.67 -96.83
N PHE A 16 -26.96 56.74 -97.60
CA PHE A 16 -28.34 56.72 -97.09
C PHE A 16 -29.19 55.52 -97.55
N ASP A 17 -28.65 54.53 -98.26
CA ASP A 17 -29.40 53.31 -98.61
C ASP A 17 -29.39 52.29 -97.46
N HIS A 18 -30.25 52.53 -96.48
CA HIS A 18 -30.39 51.72 -95.27
C HIS A 18 -31.14 50.39 -95.49
N ARG A 19 -31.65 50.12 -96.70
CA ARG A 19 -32.50 48.95 -96.96
C ARG A 19 -31.82 47.61 -96.66
N SER A 20 -30.56 47.47 -97.08
CA SER A 20 -29.81 46.23 -96.85
C SER A 20 -29.51 45.98 -95.37
N PHE A 21 -29.22 47.04 -94.61
CA PHE A 21 -29.03 46.97 -93.17
C PHE A 21 -30.34 46.61 -92.44
N LEU A 22 -31.42 47.35 -92.72
CA LEU A 22 -32.73 47.13 -92.09
C LEU A 22 -33.28 45.73 -92.38
N SER A 23 -33.14 45.26 -93.62
CA SER A 23 -33.56 43.90 -93.98
C SER A 23 -32.72 42.81 -93.30
N GLY A 24 -31.42 43.04 -93.11
CA GLY A 24 -30.55 42.13 -92.36
C GLY A 24 -30.95 42.05 -90.89
N GLU A 25 -31.20 43.19 -90.26
CA GLU A 25 -31.61 43.28 -88.86
C GLU A 25 -32.99 42.64 -88.62
N ILE A 26 -33.95 42.89 -89.52
CA ILE A 26 -35.29 42.27 -89.46
C ILE A 26 -35.18 40.75 -89.58
N ASN A 27 -34.39 40.24 -90.52
CA ASN A 27 -34.22 38.79 -90.69
C ASN A 27 -33.49 38.15 -89.50
N SER A 28 -32.50 38.84 -88.94
CA SER A 28 -31.78 38.39 -87.74
C SER A 28 -32.73 38.31 -86.53
N MET A 29 -33.56 39.34 -86.34
CA MET A 29 -34.59 39.36 -85.30
C MET A 29 -35.61 38.24 -85.49
N LEU A 30 -36.10 38.04 -86.71
CA LEU A 30 -37.09 37.01 -87.03
C LEU A 30 -36.51 35.60 -86.82
N GLN A 31 -35.24 35.38 -87.17
CA GLN A 31 -34.54 34.12 -86.92
C GLN A 31 -34.33 33.85 -85.42
N GLU A 32 -33.94 34.85 -84.64
CA GLU A 32 -33.77 34.73 -83.18
C GLU A 32 -35.11 34.40 -82.47
N PHE A 33 -36.21 35.03 -82.88
CA PHE A 33 -37.51 34.85 -82.23
C PHE A 33 -38.25 33.60 -82.72
N GLU A 34 -38.27 33.30 -84.02
CA GLU A 34 -39.03 32.16 -84.55
C GLU A 34 -38.26 30.83 -84.44
N GLN A 35 -36.94 30.81 -84.57
CA GLN A 35 -36.16 29.55 -84.59
C GLN A 35 -35.53 29.15 -83.26
N LYS A 36 -35.01 30.10 -82.46
CA LYS A 36 -34.28 29.77 -81.22
C LYS A 36 -35.16 29.74 -79.96
N ARG A 37 -36.16 30.62 -79.87
CA ARG A 37 -36.95 30.79 -78.63
C ARG A 37 -38.25 29.99 -78.61
N LYS A 38 -38.91 29.86 -79.77
CA LYS A 38 -40.14 29.08 -80.01
C LYS A 38 -40.99 28.84 -78.74
N ASP A 39 -40.96 27.63 -78.20
CA ASP A 39 -41.77 27.22 -77.04
C ASP A 39 -40.92 26.96 -75.78
N THR A 40 -39.60 27.13 -75.83
CA THR A 40 -38.69 26.75 -74.74
C THR A 40 -38.93 27.57 -73.46
N GLU A 41 -39.27 28.85 -73.61
CA GLU A 41 -39.61 29.74 -72.50
C GLU A 41 -40.97 29.36 -71.88
N VAL A 42 -41.92 28.95 -72.72
CA VAL A 42 -43.23 28.47 -72.32
C VAL A 42 -43.12 27.14 -71.56
N ASP A 43 -42.31 26.20 -72.04
CA ASP A 43 -42.01 24.94 -71.35
C ASP A 43 -41.34 25.16 -70.00
N ASN A 44 -40.41 26.12 -69.91
CA ASN A 44 -39.78 26.48 -68.64
C ASN A 44 -40.78 27.10 -67.66
N LEU A 45 -41.71 27.93 -68.14
CA LEU A 45 -42.81 28.46 -67.33
C LEU A 45 -43.72 27.35 -66.82
N PHE A 46 -44.10 26.39 -67.66
CA PHE A 46 -44.91 25.24 -67.24
C PHE A 46 -44.20 24.38 -66.20
N LYS A 47 -42.91 24.06 -66.39
CA LYS A 47 -42.11 23.35 -65.37
C LYS A 47 -42.01 24.12 -64.06
N THR A 48 -41.89 25.44 -64.14
CA THR A 48 -41.84 26.30 -62.95
C THR A 48 -43.18 26.26 -62.21
N ILE A 49 -44.30 26.30 -62.94
CA ILE A 49 -45.64 26.19 -62.36
C ILE A 49 -45.86 24.80 -61.75
N GLU A 50 -45.47 23.74 -62.45
CA GLU A 50 -45.53 22.35 -61.95
C GLU A 50 -44.76 22.22 -60.64
N ASN A 51 -43.50 22.68 -60.61
CA ASN A 51 -42.70 22.68 -59.39
C ASN A 51 -43.32 23.53 -58.27
N ILE A 52 -43.90 24.70 -58.59
CA ILE A 52 -44.57 25.55 -57.60
C ILE A 52 -45.81 24.84 -57.04
N THR A 53 -46.57 24.17 -57.88
CA THR A 53 -47.76 23.41 -57.49
C THR A 53 -47.37 22.21 -56.62
N ASP A 54 -46.35 21.45 -57.00
CA ASP A 54 -45.85 20.33 -56.18
C ASP A 54 -45.33 20.81 -54.82
N ILE A 55 -44.55 21.89 -54.78
CA ILE A 55 -44.09 22.47 -53.52
C ILE A 55 -45.28 22.86 -52.64
N LYS A 56 -46.27 23.54 -53.22
CA LYS A 56 -47.44 24.03 -52.50
C LYS A 56 -48.34 22.91 -51.99
N ASP A 57 -48.62 21.93 -52.84
CA ASP A 57 -49.67 20.92 -52.58
C ASP A 57 -49.11 19.67 -51.88
N THR A 58 -47.80 19.39 -51.96
CA THR A 58 -47.22 18.19 -51.30
C THR A 58 -46.15 18.52 -50.27
N GLU A 59 -45.16 19.34 -50.61
CA GLU A 59 -44.00 19.52 -49.72
C GLU A 59 -44.29 20.44 -48.53
N VAL A 60 -45.14 21.46 -48.68
CA VAL A 60 -45.57 22.32 -47.56
C VAL A 60 -46.33 21.51 -46.50
N ASP A 61 -47.26 20.65 -46.91
CA ASP A 61 -48.03 19.83 -45.97
C ASP A 61 -47.16 18.75 -45.31
N ARG A 62 -46.26 18.12 -46.07
CA ARG A 62 -45.28 17.17 -45.50
C ARG A 62 -44.36 17.85 -44.48
N PHE A 63 -43.87 19.04 -44.80
CA PHE A 63 -43.03 19.82 -43.88
C PHE A 63 -43.80 20.18 -42.62
N LYS A 64 -45.05 20.66 -42.75
CA LYS A 64 -45.90 20.99 -41.61
C LYS A 64 -46.15 19.78 -40.72
N GLN A 65 -46.46 18.62 -41.31
CA GLN A 65 -46.66 17.38 -40.56
C GLN A 65 -45.39 16.93 -39.83
N ALA A 66 -44.22 17.06 -40.47
CA ALA A 66 -42.94 16.74 -39.83
C ALA A 66 -42.63 17.70 -38.67
N VAL A 67 -42.90 19.00 -38.84
CA VAL A 67 -42.72 20.00 -37.77
C VAL A 67 -43.68 19.73 -36.61
N ASP A 68 -44.95 19.44 -36.88
CA ASP A 68 -45.97 19.16 -35.87
C ASP A 68 -45.68 17.88 -35.08
N GLN A 69 -44.90 16.93 -35.63
CA GLN A 69 -44.47 15.71 -34.95
C GLN A 69 -43.17 15.89 -34.16
N VAL A 70 -42.14 16.45 -34.79
CA VAL A 70 -40.78 16.50 -34.22
C VAL A 70 -40.64 17.60 -33.16
N LEU A 71 -41.32 18.75 -33.34
CA LEU A 71 -41.21 19.86 -32.40
C LEU A 71 -41.74 19.54 -31.00
N PRO A 72 -42.91 18.91 -30.81
CA PRO A 72 -43.38 18.55 -29.46
C PRO A 72 -42.54 17.44 -28.83
N GLU A 73 -42.04 16.47 -29.61
CA GLU A 73 -41.19 15.40 -29.12
C GLU A 73 -39.87 15.95 -28.57
N THR A 74 -39.16 16.75 -29.37
CA THR A 74 -37.91 17.40 -28.95
C THR A 74 -38.12 18.36 -27.77
N ASN A 75 -39.24 19.09 -27.72
CA ASN A 75 -39.56 19.93 -26.57
C ASN A 75 -39.79 19.09 -25.31
N ASN A 76 -40.47 17.95 -25.40
CA ASN A 76 -40.67 17.06 -24.26
C ASN A 76 -39.33 16.46 -23.77
N GLU A 77 -38.47 16.01 -24.68
CA GLU A 77 -37.12 15.56 -24.33
C GLU A 77 -36.30 16.65 -23.62
N LEU A 78 -36.36 17.88 -24.12
CA LEU A 78 -35.70 19.03 -23.48
C LEU A 78 -36.26 19.32 -22.08
N GLN A 79 -37.58 19.25 -21.90
CA GLN A 79 -38.20 19.40 -20.58
C GLN A 79 -37.76 18.27 -19.62
N GLN A 80 -37.71 17.02 -20.09
CA GLN A 80 -37.21 15.91 -19.30
C GLN A 80 -35.75 16.10 -18.90
N ALA A 81 -34.88 16.50 -19.84
CA ALA A 81 -33.50 16.80 -19.56
C ALA A 81 -33.35 17.93 -18.52
N LEU A 82 -34.15 19.00 -18.63
CA LEU A 82 -34.18 20.08 -17.65
C LEU A 82 -34.60 19.59 -16.25
N THR A 83 -35.61 18.73 -16.15
CA THR A 83 -36.03 18.16 -14.85
C THR A 83 -34.96 17.26 -14.22
N VAL A 84 -34.18 16.55 -15.04
CA VAL A 84 -33.06 15.75 -14.55
C VAL A 84 -31.95 16.65 -14.04
N CYS A 85 -31.59 17.70 -14.80
CA CYS A 85 -30.58 18.67 -14.40
C CYS A 85 -30.95 19.39 -13.10
N SER A 86 -32.21 19.78 -12.90
CA SER A 86 -32.65 20.41 -11.65
C SER A 86 -32.55 19.44 -10.45
N ARG A 87 -32.96 18.18 -10.62
CA ARG A 87 -32.81 17.14 -9.57
C ARG A 87 -31.36 16.90 -9.19
N PHE A 88 -30.44 16.87 -10.16
CA PHE A 88 -29.01 16.72 -9.87
C PHE A 88 -28.48 17.90 -9.04
N SER A 89 -28.89 19.13 -9.37
CA SER A 89 -28.54 20.31 -8.59
C SER A 89 -29.06 20.23 -7.14
N ASP A 90 -30.29 19.77 -6.94
CA ASP A 90 -30.87 19.61 -5.59
C ASP A 90 -30.13 18.55 -4.77
N VAL A 91 -29.75 17.44 -5.40
CA VAL A 91 -28.96 16.39 -4.77
C VAL A 91 -27.56 16.90 -4.41
N GLU A 92 -26.90 17.64 -5.30
CA GLU A 92 -25.60 18.24 -5.03
C GLU A 92 -25.66 19.20 -3.84
N ASN A 93 -26.69 20.05 -3.76
CA ASN A 93 -26.89 20.95 -2.63
C ASN A 93 -27.10 20.19 -1.32
N LYS A 94 -27.88 19.10 -1.34
CA LYS A 94 -28.08 18.23 -0.16
C LYS A 94 -26.78 17.56 0.30
N TYR A 95 -25.90 17.16 -0.62
CA TYR A 95 -24.60 16.59 -0.27
C TYR A 95 -23.61 17.64 0.25
N LYS A 96 -23.63 18.86 -0.30
CA LYS A 96 -22.84 20.00 0.22
C LYS A 96 -23.23 20.37 1.66
N GLU A 97 -24.52 20.29 1.99
CA GLU A 97 -25.02 20.54 3.35
C GLU A 97 -24.71 19.38 4.31
N SER A 98 -24.48 18.17 3.79
CA SER A 98 -24.16 17.00 4.60
C SER A 98 -22.70 17.01 5.08
N ASP A 99 -22.49 17.56 6.28
CA ASP A 99 -21.22 17.58 7.03
C ASP A 99 -20.67 16.17 7.37
N TYR A 100 -21.35 15.10 6.97
CA TYR A 100 -20.91 13.72 7.19
C TYR A 100 -19.57 13.40 6.52
N LEU A 101 -19.38 13.81 5.26
CA LEU A 101 -18.16 13.50 4.51
C LEU A 101 -16.95 14.28 5.04
N GLU A 102 -17.17 15.51 5.49
CA GLU A 102 -16.13 16.32 6.12
C GLU A 102 -15.72 15.74 7.47
N ARG A 103 -16.68 15.38 8.33
CA ARG A 103 -16.42 14.67 9.59
C ARG A 103 -15.67 13.36 9.38
N ALA A 104 -16.07 12.54 8.41
CA ALA A 104 -15.39 11.27 8.11
C ALA A 104 -13.97 11.46 7.55
N ARG A 105 -13.69 12.57 6.85
CA ARG A 105 -12.33 12.94 6.43
C ARG A 105 -11.50 13.42 7.62
N GLN A 106 -12.07 14.26 8.48
CA GLN A 106 -11.41 14.73 9.70
C GLN A 106 -11.08 13.57 10.63
N GLN A 107 -12.01 12.64 10.85
CA GLN A 107 -11.80 11.46 11.68
C GLN A 107 -10.68 10.57 11.13
N ARG A 108 -10.66 10.30 9.82
CA ARG A 108 -9.55 9.54 9.23
C ARG A 108 -8.21 10.28 9.35
N LYS A 109 -8.22 11.61 9.26
CA LYS A 109 -7.02 12.42 9.48
C LYS A 109 -6.53 12.29 10.92
N THR A 110 -7.41 12.41 11.91
CA THR A 110 -7.04 12.23 13.32
C THR A 110 -6.57 10.81 13.62
N ASP A 111 -7.22 9.79 13.05
CA ASP A 111 -6.82 8.40 13.23
C ASP A 111 -5.45 8.14 12.60
N TRP A 112 -5.18 8.75 11.43
CA TRP A 112 -3.88 8.69 10.78
C TRP A 112 -2.80 9.39 11.58
N ASP A 113 -3.07 10.60 12.08
CA ASP A 113 -2.12 11.37 12.89
C ASP A 113 -1.79 10.59 14.19
N ASN A 114 -2.80 10.05 14.87
CA ASN A 114 -2.61 9.20 16.06
C ASN A 114 -1.78 7.94 15.76
N PHE A 115 -2.02 7.30 14.62
CA PHE A 115 -1.25 6.13 14.19
C PHE A 115 0.21 6.51 13.90
N MET A 116 0.45 7.62 13.19
CA MET A 116 1.78 8.09 12.87
C MET A 116 2.56 8.50 14.12
N ASP A 117 1.89 9.14 15.10
CA ASP A 117 2.47 9.44 16.40
C ASP A 117 2.87 8.14 17.13
N TYR A 118 1.97 7.17 17.23
CA TYR A 118 2.26 5.86 17.84
C TYR A 118 3.47 5.17 17.19
N ILE A 119 3.53 5.17 15.86
CA ILE A 119 4.64 4.57 15.11
C ILE A 119 5.94 5.32 15.38
N THR A 120 5.90 6.66 15.36
CA THR A 120 7.08 7.50 15.59
C THR A 120 7.63 7.31 17.01
N THR A 121 6.76 7.26 18.01
CA THR A 121 7.12 6.94 19.40
C THR A 121 7.70 5.53 19.53
N SER A 122 7.07 4.54 18.87
CA SER A 122 7.56 3.16 18.92
C SER A 122 8.97 3.05 18.31
N TYR A 123 9.25 3.74 17.19
CA TYR A 123 10.58 3.74 16.59
C TYR A 123 11.62 4.45 17.47
N SER A 124 11.28 5.56 18.13
CA SER A 124 12.21 6.25 19.03
C SER A 124 12.53 5.41 20.27
N GLU A 125 11.54 4.71 20.83
CA GLU A 125 11.73 3.73 21.90
C GLU A 125 12.64 2.58 21.47
N ILE A 126 12.40 2.01 20.28
CA ILE A 126 13.24 0.93 19.74
C ILE A 126 14.68 1.42 19.53
N ASN A 127 14.88 2.61 18.99
CA ASN A 127 16.21 3.17 18.75
C ASN A 127 16.96 3.38 20.07
N SER A 128 16.33 4.02 21.07
CA SER A 128 16.95 4.21 22.39
C SER A 128 17.24 2.89 23.11
N LEU A 129 16.36 1.89 23.00
CA LEU A 129 16.61 0.55 23.53
C LEU A 129 17.77 -0.14 22.80
N THR A 130 17.90 0.07 21.50
CA THR A 130 18.98 -0.50 20.68
C THR A 130 20.30 0.14 21.06
N GLU A 131 20.35 1.47 21.18
CA GLU A 131 21.53 2.23 21.61
C GLU A 131 21.97 1.80 23.02
N SER A 132 21.04 1.71 23.98
CA SER A 132 21.35 1.19 25.33
C SER A 132 21.86 -0.26 25.31
N LYS A 133 21.34 -1.10 24.40
CA LYS A 133 21.82 -2.47 24.22
C LYS A 133 23.19 -2.51 23.54
N GLU A 134 23.48 -1.63 22.60
CA GLU A 134 24.79 -1.51 21.96
C GLU A 134 25.85 -1.03 22.94
N GLU A 135 25.53 -0.06 23.81
CA GLU A 135 26.37 0.32 24.94
C GLU A 135 26.56 -0.84 25.94
N GLY A 136 25.52 -1.65 26.14
CA GLY A 136 25.52 -2.83 26.99
C GLY A 136 26.20 -4.07 26.39
N LEU A 137 26.36 -4.13 25.05
CA LEU A 137 27.17 -5.12 24.37
C LEU A 137 28.62 -4.80 24.71
N GLN A 138 29.09 -5.49 25.74
CA GLN A 138 30.39 -5.25 26.35
C GLN A 138 31.49 -5.29 25.29
N LYS A 139 32.39 -4.29 25.36
CA LYS A 139 33.75 -4.39 24.82
C LYS A 139 34.29 -5.78 25.12
N ILE A 140 34.92 -6.40 24.13
CA ILE A 140 35.56 -7.72 24.23
C ILE A 140 36.12 -7.93 25.65
N SER A 141 35.49 -8.81 26.43
CA SER A 141 35.79 -8.98 27.87
C SER A 141 37.27 -9.29 28.12
N ASN A 142 37.89 -10.03 27.20
CA ASN A 142 39.32 -10.25 27.17
C ASN A 142 39.86 -10.07 25.73
N PRO A 143 40.59 -8.98 25.43
CA PRO A 143 41.15 -8.73 24.10
C PRO A 143 42.38 -9.58 23.77
N SER A 144 42.75 -10.52 24.64
CA SER A 144 43.92 -11.38 24.43
C SER A 144 43.74 -12.27 23.21
N ILE A 145 44.78 -12.34 22.39
CA ILE A 145 44.90 -13.27 21.28
C ILE A 145 45.43 -14.58 21.81
N TYR A 146 44.88 -15.69 21.33
CA TYR A 146 45.31 -17.03 21.69
C TYR A 146 45.87 -17.75 20.46
N ILE A 147 46.85 -18.62 20.67
CA ILE A 147 47.40 -19.50 19.64
C ILE A 147 47.07 -20.94 20.02
N LYS A 148 46.50 -21.68 19.06
CA LYS A 148 46.35 -23.12 19.13
C LYS A 148 47.64 -23.76 18.59
N PRO A 149 48.40 -24.49 19.42
CA PRO A 149 49.71 -25.02 19.02
C PRO A 149 49.58 -26.08 17.93
N SER A 150 50.45 -26.00 16.92
CA SER A 150 50.65 -27.08 15.96
C SER A 150 51.26 -28.32 16.63
N LYS A 151 51.25 -29.47 15.94
CA LYS A 151 51.91 -30.69 16.45
C LYS A 151 53.39 -30.44 16.77
N LYS A 152 54.10 -29.72 15.91
CA LYS A 152 55.51 -29.34 16.11
C LYS A 152 55.69 -28.54 17.41
N LEU A 153 54.82 -27.55 17.64
CA LEU A 153 54.87 -26.72 18.84
C LEU A 153 54.54 -27.49 20.10
N PHE A 154 53.56 -28.38 20.03
CA PHE A 154 53.18 -29.24 21.13
C PHE A 154 54.31 -30.18 21.54
N ASP A 155 54.94 -30.84 20.56
CA ASP A 155 56.05 -31.75 20.79
C ASP A 155 57.24 -31.03 21.43
N TYR A 156 57.59 -29.84 20.92
CA TYR A 156 58.66 -29.04 21.51
C TYR A 156 58.37 -28.65 22.96
N ILE A 157 57.18 -28.11 23.24
CA ILE A 157 56.78 -27.72 24.60
C ILE A 157 56.81 -28.91 25.57
N SER A 158 56.49 -30.12 25.08
CA SER A 158 56.53 -31.34 25.91
C SER A 158 57.95 -31.73 26.37
N THR A 159 58.99 -31.30 25.65
CA THR A 159 60.41 -31.58 25.96
C THR A 159 61.08 -30.56 26.88
N VAL A 160 60.38 -29.46 27.19
CA VAL A 160 60.90 -28.36 28.02
C VAL A 160 61.13 -28.85 29.46
N LYS A 161 62.32 -28.56 30.01
CA LYS A 161 62.66 -28.90 31.39
C LYS A 161 61.77 -28.12 32.36
N VAL A 162 61.13 -28.84 33.28
CA VAL A 162 60.24 -28.25 34.27
C VAL A 162 61.01 -27.34 35.23
N SER A 163 60.76 -26.03 35.17
CA SER A 163 61.24 -25.03 36.13
C SER A 163 60.06 -24.44 36.93
N SER A 164 60.36 -23.74 38.03
CA SER A 164 59.34 -23.12 38.89
C SER A 164 58.64 -21.92 38.27
N ASP A 165 59.15 -21.40 37.14
CA ASP A 165 58.73 -20.15 36.52
C ASP A 165 57.94 -20.38 35.20
N ILE A 166 57.22 -21.50 35.09
CA ILE A 166 56.49 -21.86 33.86
C ILE A 166 55.13 -21.16 33.79
N PRO A 167 54.82 -20.46 32.68
CA PRO A 167 53.51 -19.87 32.43
C PRO A 167 52.37 -20.88 32.38
N VAL A 168 51.15 -20.44 32.69
CA VAL A 168 49.98 -21.33 32.85
C VAL A 168 49.62 -22.05 31.54
N GLY A 169 49.73 -21.40 30.38
CA GLY A 169 49.41 -22.06 29.10
C GLY A 169 50.40 -23.17 28.77
N ILE A 170 51.70 -22.94 29.02
CA ILE A 170 52.76 -23.95 28.84
C ILE A 170 52.61 -25.08 29.85
N ALA A 171 52.31 -24.76 31.11
CA ALA A 171 52.02 -25.75 32.13
C ALA A 171 50.83 -26.63 31.75
N ASN A 172 49.77 -26.07 31.16
CA ASN A 172 48.61 -26.83 30.67
C ASN A 172 48.97 -27.77 29.50
N VAL A 173 50.04 -27.48 28.75
CA VAL A 173 50.55 -28.38 27.71
C VAL A 173 51.32 -29.55 28.33
N ILE A 174 52.24 -29.27 29.25
CA ILE A 174 53.12 -30.25 29.91
C ILE A 174 52.35 -31.16 30.88
N TYR A 175 51.47 -30.56 31.70
CA TYR A 175 50.68 -31.28 32.70
C TYR A 175 49.30 -31.64 32.15
N LYS A 176 48.82 -32.84 32.50
CA LYS A 176 47.48 -33.31 32.07
C LYS A 176 46.33 -32.58 32.77
N ASN A 177 46.59 -31.91 33.89
CA ASN A 177 45.57 -31.17 34.64
C ASN A 177 45.44 -29.73 34.11
N LYS A 178 44.26 -29.42 33.55
CA LYS A 178 43.90 -28.07 33.09
C LYS A 178 43.73 -27.15 34.30
N LYS A 179 44.62 -26.17 34.47
CA LYS A 179 44.38 -25.02 35.35
C LYS A 179 43.68 -23.94 34.51
N ASN A 180 42.49 -23.53 34.93
CA ASN A 180 41.72 -22.48 34.24
C ASN A 180 42.42 -21.13 34.43
N ALA A 181 42.97 -20.58 33.34
CA ALA A 181 43.58 -19.27 33.29
C ALA A 181 42.54 -18.12 33.15
N THR A 182 41.28 -18.36 33.52
CA THR A 182 40.16 -17.49 33.12
C THR A 182 40.06 -16.17 33.90
N ASN A 183 40.89 -15.92 34.93
CA ASN A 183 40.83 -14.70 35.74
C ASN A 183 42.19 -14.01 35.95
N SER A 184 43.24 -14.36 35.19
CA SER A 184 44.48 -13.58 35.26
C SER A 184 44.25 -12.24 34.56
N LYS A 185 44.56 -11.14 35.26
CA LYS A 185 44.60 -9.80 34.66
C LYS A 185 45.44 -9.88 33.37
N PRO A 186 45.01 -9.31 32.24
CA PRO A 186 45.80 -9.32 31.02
C PRO A 186 47.17 -8.70 31.33
N ALA A 187 48.25 -9.43 30.99
CA ALA A 187 49.60 -8.92 31.16
C ALA A 187 49.76 -7.63 30.34
N GLU A 188 50.44 -6.63 30.91
CA GLU A 188 50.73 -5.40 30.15
C GLU A 188 51.52 -5.76 28.89
N PRO A 189 51.12 -5.28 27.70
CA PRO A 189 51.80 -5.62 26.47
C PRO A 189 53.24 -5.08 26.51
N GLN A 190 54.21 -5.99 26.63
CA GLN A 190 55.61 -5.64 26.46
C GLN A 190 55.91 -5.54 24.97
N TYR A 191 56.18 -4.33 24.50
CA TYR A 191 56.67 -4.11 23.14
C TYR A 191 58.12 -4.59 23.05
N LEU A 192 58.35 -5.75 22.45
CA LEU A 192 59.69 -6.29 22.18
C LEU A 192 60.37 -5.65 20.96
N ILE A 193 59.77 -4.63 20.34
CA ILE A 193 60.37 -3.94 19.19
C ILE A 193 61.49 -3.04 19.71
N THR A 194 62.73 -3.46 19.47
CA THR A 194 63.93 -2.66 19.74
C THR A 194 64.10 -1.57 18.68
N ASP A 195 64.93 -0.56 18.95
CA ASP A 195 65.23 0.48 17.96
C ASP A 195 65.96 -0.09 16.72
N GLU A 196 66.72 -1.17 16.90
CA GLU A 196 67.36 -1.91 15.82
C GLU A 196 66.31 -2.57 14.91
N ASP A 197 65.25 -3.16 15.49
CA ASP A 197 64.14 -3.73 14.72
C ASP A 197 63.43 -2.65 13.91
N ARG A 198 63.24 -1.45 14.46
CA ARG A 198 62.63 -0.31 13.75
C ARG A 198 63.48 0.13 12.56
N GLN A 199 64.80 0.20 12.76
CA GLN A 199 65.73 0.52 11.68
C GLN A 199 65.68 -0.55 10.59
N PHE A 200 65.72 -1.83 10.96
CA PHE A 200 65.59 -2.95 10.03
C PHE A 200 64.28 -2.91 9.23
N LEU A 201 63.14 -2.74 9.91
CA LEU A 201 61.83 -2.64 9.25
C LEU A 201 61.77 -1.51 8.22
N ASN A 202 62.41 -0.36 8.50
CA ASN A 202 62.50 0.75 7.55
C ASN A 202 63.41 0.46 6.35
N THR A 203 64.34 -0.49 6.45
CA THR A 203 65.17 -0.93 5.31
C THR A 203 64.46 -1.92 4.39
N LEU A 204 63.38 -2.55 4.85
CA LEU A 204 62.63 -3.53 4.06
C LEU A 204 61.80 -2.82 2.98
N LYS A 205 62.15 -3.04 1.72
CA LYS A 205 61.31 -2.66 0.57
C LYS A 205 60.20 -3.71 0.39
N LEU A 206 59.10 -3.56 1.13
CA LEU A 206 57.93 -4.41 0.95
C LEU A 206 57.29 -4.14 -0.41
N ASN A 207 57.27 -5.15 -1.29
CA ASN A 207 56.47 -5.13 -2.51
C ASN A 207 54.98 -5.17 -2.09
N SER A 208 54.31 -4.03 -2.15
CA SER A 208 52.90 -3.80 -1.77
C SER A 208 51.85 -4.59 -2.57
N LYS A 209 52.24 -5.61 -3.34
CA LYS A 209 51.33 -6.40 -4.19
C LYS A 209 50.50 -7.44 -3.43
N VAL A 210 50.88 -7.82 -2.22
CA VAL A 210 50.07 -8.74 -1.41
C VAL A 210 49.18 -7.92 -0.49
N ASP A 211 47.96 -7.69 -0.95
CA ASP A 211 46.91 -7.08 -0.15
C ASP A 211 46.43 -8.13 0.86
N ILE A 212 47.04 -8.14 2.05
CA ILE A 212 46.82 -9.15 3.10
C ILE A 212 45.33 -9.25 3.47
N THR A 213 44.58 -8.16 3.27
CA THR A 213 43.12 -8.06 3.46
C THR A 213 42.29 -8.91 2.48
N LYS A 214 42.88 -9.35 1.36
CA LYS A 214 42.22 -10.17 0.32
C LYS A 214 42.56 -11.65 0.41
N LEU A 215 43.42 -12.05 1.34
CA LEU A 215 43.67 -13.47 1.59
C LEU A 215 42.40 -14.10 2.17
N PRO A 216 41.94 -15.24 1.63
CA PRO A 216 40.77 -15.91 2.19
C PRO A 216 41.07 -16.30 3.63
N LEU A 217 40.30 -15.74 4.56
CA LEU A 217 40.21 -16.26 5.92
C LEU A 217 39.64 -17.67 5.79
N TYR A 218 40.51 -18.68 5.93
CA TYR A 218 40.06 -20.07 5.96
C TYR A 218 39.13 -20.28 7.16
N ASN A 219 38.18 -21.21 6.97
CA ASN A 219 37.08 -21.61 7.85
C ASN A 219 37.25 -21.29 9.34
N GLU A 220 36.14 -20.87 9.98
CA GLU A 220 36.06 -20.70 11.43
C GLU A 220 36.78 -21.84 12.16
N ALA A 221 37.89 -21.52 12.84
CA ALA A 221 38.58 -22.50 13.65
C ALA A 221 37.60 -23.02 14.71
N ILE A 222 37.31 -24.32 14.67
CA ILE A 222 36.46 -24.99 15.66
C ILE A 222 37.27 -25.04 16.96
N ILE A 223 36.99 -24.12 17.87
CA ILE A 223 37.58 -24.07 19.20
C ILE A 223 36.79 -25.03 20.08
N LEU A 224 37.40 -26.13 20.49
CA LEU A 224 36.81 -27.05 21.46
C LEU A 224 37.25 -26.64 22.87
N ASP A 225 36.39 -26.81 23.87
CA ASP A 225 36.74 -26.55 25.28
C ASP A 225 37.94 -27.38 25.77
N SER A 226 38.29 -28.46 25.07
CA SER A 226 39.46 -29.29 25.35
C SER A 226 40.78 -28.71 24.83
N ASP A 227 40.75 -27.68 23.98
CA ASP A 227 41.94 -27.18 23.32
C ASP A 227 42.86 -26.45 24.30
N LYS A 228 44.15 -26.76 24.22
CA LYS A 228 45.21 -26.15 25.04
C LYS A 228 45.72 -24.91 24.33
N LEU A 229 45.20 -23.75 24.73
CA LEU A 229 45.52 -22.46 24.14
C LEU A 229 46.72 -21.81 24.82
N LEU A 230 47.55 -21.12 24.03
CA LEU A 230 48.68 -20.33 24.48
C LEU A 230 48.37 -18.84 24.31
N ASN A 231 48.68 -18.03 25.31
CA ASN A 231 48.59 -16.57 25.23
C ASN A 231 49.93 -15.95 24.77
N LEU A 232 49.97 -14.63 24.58
CA LEU A 232 51.19 -13.94 24.16
C LEU A 232 52.34 -14.05 25.19
N GLN A 233 52.02 -14.08 26.49
CA GLN A 233 53.00 -14.23 27.57
C GLN A 233 53.69 -15.60 27.53
N ASP A 234 52.93 -16.65 27.24
CA ASP A 234 53.43 -18.01 27.05
C ASP A 234 54.44 -18.02 25.89
N LEU A 235 54.14 -17.35 24.78
CA LEU A 235 55.04 -17.27 23.63
C LEU A 235 56.32 -16.47 23.93
N HIS A 236 56.21 -15.37 24.68
CA HIS A 236 57.38 -14.58 25.10
C HIS A 236 58.30 -15.37 26.01
N TRP A 237 57.73 -16.08 26.98
CA TRP A 237 58.50 -16.97 27.84
C TRP A 237 59.18 -18.06 27.01
N LEU A 238 58.43 -18.69 26.09
CA LEU A 238 58.96 -19.75 25.22
C LEU A 238 60.12 -19.23 24.38
N TYR A 239 60.00 -18.04 23.79
CA TYR A 239 61.07 -17.38 23.05
C TYR A 239 62.34 -17.21 23.91
N SER A 240 62.19 -16.68 25.13
CA SER A 240 63.32 -16.47 26.03
C SER A 240 63.98 -17.77 26.47
N TYR A 241 63.18 -18.83 26.67
CA TYR A 241 63.66 -20.17 26.99
C TYR A 241 64.44 -20.78 25.82
N MET A 242 63.89 -20.68 24.60
CA MET A 242 64.54 -21.15 23.38
C MET A 242 65.88 -20.45 23.13
N GLN A 243 65.98 -19.16 23.40
CA GLN A 243 67.22 -18.43 23.21
C GLN A 243 68.33 -18.95 24.13
N LYS A 244 68.02 -19.23 25.40
CA LYS A 244 68.95 -19.83 26.36
C LYS A 244 69.31 -21.28 25.99
N ASP A 245 68.32 -22.09 25.62
CA ASP A 245 68.54 -23.50 25.24
C ASP A 245 69.37 -23.64 23.94
N ASN A 246 69.27 -22.65 23.03
CA ASN A 246 70.09 -22.57 21.82
C ASN A 246 71.54 -22.12 22.05
N GLU A 247 71.86 -21.52 23.20
CA GLU A 247 73.26 -21.23 23.58
C GLU A 247 74.02 -22.52 23.93
N ASP A 248 73.32 -23.49 24.52
CA ASP A 248 73.88 -24.77 24.98
C ASP A 248 73.91 -25.88 23.89
N LYS A 249 73.12 -25.75 22.81
CA LYS A 249 72.96 -26.78 21.76
C LYS A 249 73.65 -26.41 20.44
N SER A 250 74.20 -27.42 19.73
CA SER A 250 74.79 -27.20 18.40
C SER A 250 73.75 -27.02 17.29
N GLU A 251 72.56 -27.58 17.45
CA GLU A 251 71.43 -27.43 16.53
C GLU A 251 70.44 -26.41 17.10
N LYS A 252 70.34 -25.25 16.44
CA LYS A 252 69.51 -24.14 16.89
C LYS A 252 68.10 -24.26 16.35
N VAL A 253 67.12 -24.17 17.25
CA VAL A 253 65.71 -24.22 16.88
C VAL A 253 65.11 -22.82 17.03
N TYR A 254 64.41 -22.35 16.00
CA TYR A 254 63.82 -21.01 16.00
C TYR A 254 62.30 -21.05 16.17
N LEU A 255 61.75 -20.08 16.91
CA LEU A 255 60.32 -20.01 17.22
C LEU A 255 59.44 -19.96 15.96
N HIS A 256 59.82 -19.19 14.93
CA HIS A 256 59.05 -19.08 13.69
C HIS A 256 58.88 -20.42 12.96
N ASN A 257 59.88 -21.30 13.02
CA ASN A 257 59.83 -22.64 12.40
C ASN A 257 58.87 -23.58 13.15
N ILE A 258 58.74 -23.40 14.47
CA ILE A 258 57.85 -24.22 15.30
C ILE A 258 56.41 -23.69 15.23
N LEU A 259 56.23 -22.37 15.12
CA LEU A 259 54.92 -21.74 14.97
C LEU A 259 54.26 -22.07 13.63
N GLU A 260 55.02 -22.52 12.63
CA GLU A 260 54.50 -22.97 11.35
C GLU A 260 53.38 -24.01 11.52
N GLY A 261 52.19 -23.69 10.99
CA GLY A 261 50.98 -24.53 11.10
C GLY A 261 50.18 -24.37 12.40
N SER A 262 50.50 -23.39 13.25
CA SER A 262 49.67 -23.04 14.42
C SER A 262 48.52 -22.12 14.00
N GLU A 263 47.36 -22.25 14.66
CA GLU A 263 46.16 -21.46 14.34
C GLU A 263 46.01 -20.28 15.32
N ILE A 264 45.63 -19.11 14.81
CA ILE A 264 45.38 -17.92 15.63
C ILE A 264 43.90 -17.85 15.97
N VAL A 265 43.59 -17.81 17.26
CA VAL A 265 42.25 -17.65 17.79
C VAL A 265 42.03 -16.20 18.19
N LEU A 266 41.12 -15.55 17.46
CA LEU A 266 40.72 -14.17 17.72
C LEU A 266 39.71 -14.11 18.87
N PRO A 267 39.76 -13.07 19.71
CA PRO A 267 38.79 -12.89 20.76
C PRO A 267 37.41 -12.61 20.15
N LYS A 268 36.39 -13.35 20.59
CA LYS A 268 35.00 -13.18 20.19
C LYS A 268 34.20 -12.59 21.33
N ASN A 269 33.16 -11.83 21.00
CA ASN A 269 32.22 -11.34 22.01
C ASN A 269 31.39 -12.52 22.53
N SER A 270 31.02 -12.51 23.82
CA SER A 270 30.09 -13.50 24.36
C SER A 270 28.70 -13.27 23.77
N GLU A 271 28.13 -14.30 23.17
CA GLU A 271 26.75 -14.26 22.69
C GLU A 271 25.80 -14.26 23.90
N ILE A 272 24.97 -13.22 24.01
CA ILE A 272 23.92 -13.19 25.04
C ILE A 272 22.83 -14.17 24.60
N PRO A 273 22.51 -15.21 25.39
CA PRO A 273 21.46 -16.16 25.02
C PRO A 273 20.13 -15.43 24.86
N ARG A 274 19.38 -15.78 23.82
CA ARG A 274 18.08 -15.17 23.54
C ARG A 274 17.10 -15.51 24.68
N ASN A 275 16.30 -14.53 25.09
CA ASN A 275 15.29 -14.77 26.13
C ASN A 275 14.25 -15.81 25.63
N ALA A 276 14.17 -16.95 26.32
CA ALA A 276 13.31 -18.08 25.97
C ALA A 276 11.80 -17.72 25.92
N GLU A 277 11.35 -16.75 26.72
CA GLU A 277 9.95 -16.30 26.70
C GLU A 277 9.64 -15.49 25.44
N LEU A 278 10.56 -14.61 25.04
CA LEU A 278 10.42 -13.81 23.81
C LEU A 278 10.45 -14.70 22.56
N GLU A 279 11.31 -15.72 22.54
CA GLU A 279 11.41 -16.66 21.44
C GLU A 279 10.10 -17.44 21.25
N LYS A 280 9.54 -18.02 22.33
CA LYS A 280 8.23 -18.66 22.31
C LYS A 280 7.12 -17.73 21.81
N ARG A 281 7.17 -16.45 22.18
CA ARG A 281 6.20 -15.45 21.71
C ARG A 281 6.36 -15.17 20.22
N CYS A 282 7.60 -15.03 19.73
CA CYS A 282 7.89 -14.86 18.31
C CYS A 282 7.46 -16.07 17.48
N GLU A 283 7.71 -17.28 17.95
CA GLU A 283 7.26 -18.52 17.32
C GLU A 283 5.74 -18.57 17.22
N ARG A 284 5.02 -18.25 18.30
CA ARG A 284 3.55 -18.15 18.30
C ARG A 284 3.05 -17.11 17.29
N LEU A 285 3.67 -15.93 17.25
CA LEU A 285 3.28 -14.87 16.31
C LEU A 285 3.53 -15.30 14.86
N ARG A 286 4.69 -15.89 14.56
CA ARG A 286 5.03 -16.41 13.23
C ARG A 286 4.06 -17.51 12.82
N ALA A 287 3.77 -18.47 13.69
CA ALA A 287 2.79 -19.52 13.43
C ALA A 287 1.39 -18.94 13.16
N SER A 288 0.97 -17.92 13.92
CA SER A 288 -0.33 -17.28 13.68
C SER A 288 -0.40 -16.51 12.35
N GLN A 289 0.69 -15.85 11.94
CA GLN A 289 0.77 -15.19 10.62
C GLN A 289 0.76 -16.22 9.49
N GLN A 290 1.59 -17.26 9.59
CA GLN A 290 1.64 -18.35 8.62
C GLN A 290 0.28 -19.05 8.49
N ASN A 291 -0.44 -19.24 9.60
CA ASN A 291 -1.77 -19.85 9.56
C ASN A 291 -2.80 -18.93 8.87
N ARG A 292 -2.72 -17.60 9.06
CA ARG A 292 -3.55 -16.63 8.32
C ARG A 292 -3.25 -16.66 6.82
N GLU A 293 -1.97 -16.68 6.46
CA GLU A 293 -1.54 -16.79 5.06
C GLU A 293 -1.98 -18.10 4.44
N TYR A 294 -1.79 -19.21 5.14
CA TYR A 294 -2.26 -20.53 4.71
C TYR A 294 -3.77 -20.52 4.46
N ASN A 295 -4.57 -20.03 5.41
CA ASN A 295 -6.03 -19.93 5.25
C ASN A 295 -6.44 -19.01 4.10
N SER A 296 -5.67 -17.95 3.82
CA SER A 296 -5.88 -17.08 2.66
C SER A 296 -5.65 -17.83 1.34
N MET A 297 -4.54 -18.57 1.26
CA MET A 297 -4.16 -19.34 0.08
C MET A 297 -5.09 -20.53 -0.18
N THR A 298 -5.54 -21.23 0.86
CA THR A 298 -6.38 -22.43 0.74
C THR A 298 -7.87 -22.14 0.67
N LYS A 299 -8.29 -20.86 0.77
CA LYS A 299 -9.69 -20.42 0.71
C LYS A 299 -10.45 -20.91 -0.53
N ASN A 300 -9.76 -21.14 -1.64
CA ASN A 300 -10.34 -21.58 -2.90
C ASN A 300 -10.30 -23.11 -3.12
N VAL A 301 -9.62 -23.85 -2.24
CA VAL A 301 -9.37 -25.29 -2.38
C VAL A 301 -10.29 -26.11 -1.46
N ASP A 302 -10.90 -25.48 -0.44
CA ASP A 302 -11.80 -26.16 0.48
C ASP A 302 -13.19 -26.41 -0.15
N ASN A 303 -13.46 -27.67 -0.50
CA ASN A 303 -14.73 -28.14 -1.05
C ASN A 303 -15.85 -28.16 0.02
N VAL A 304 -15.49 -28.05 1.30
CA VAL A 304 -16.43 -27.91 2.41
C VAL A 304 -16.43 -26.45 2.81
N ARG A 305 -17.26 -25.62 2.16
CA ARG A 305 -17.51 -24.23 2.54
C ARG A 305 -17.95 -24.13 4.01
N ARG A 306 -17.02 -24.10 4.96
CA ARG A 306 -17.26 -23.51 6.29
C ARG A 306 -17.12 -22.00 6.12
N LYS A 307 -18.13 -21.38 5.49
CA LYS A 307 -18.32 -19.94 5.66
C LYS A 307 -18.57 -19.73 7.14
N HIS A 308 -17.59 -19.17 7.85
CA HIS A 308 -17.82 -18.67 9.19
C HIS A 308 -18.99 -17.66 9.09
N PRO A 309 -20.11 -17.90 9.78
CA PRO A 309 -21.36 -17.13 9.59
C PRO A 309 -21.21 -15.66 9.98
N GLU A 310 -20.21 -15.38 10.81
CA GLU A 310 -19.80 -14.07 11.31
C GLU A 310 -19.16 -13.15 10.22
N ASP A 311 -18.63 -13.71 9.12
CA ASP A 311 -17.92 -12.95 8.08
C ASP A 311 -18.79 -12.54 6.88
N THR A 312 -20.04 -13.02 6.80
CA THR A 312 -20.91 -12.68 5.67
C THR A 312 -21.74 -11.45 6.01
N ILE A 313 -21.53 -10.35 5.27
CA ILE A 313 -22.28 -9.08 5.39
C ILE A 313 -23.79 -9.32 5.46
N SER A 314 -24.32 -10.31 4.74
CA SER A 314 -25.73 -10.66 4.76
C SER A 314 -26.26 -11.14 6.12
N PHE A 315 -25.42 -11.78 6.96
CA PHE A 315 -25.83 -12.23 8.29
C PHE A 315 -25.91 -11.06 9.27
N GLN A 316 -24.89 -10.19 9.28
CA GLN A 316 -24.89 -8.97 10.08
C GLN A 316 -26.06 -8.05 9.67
N MET A 317 -26.31 -7.89 8.37
CA MET A 317 -27.45 -7.13 7.86
C MET A 317 -28.81 -7.74 8.27
N LYS A 318 -28.91 -9.08 8.31
CA LYS A 318 -30.12 -9.77 8.75
C LYS A 318 -30.38 -9.59 10.25
N GLN A 319 -29.32 -9.53 11.07
CA GLN A 319 -29.42 -9.25 12.50
C GLN A 319 -29.86 -7.80 12.76
N ILE A 320 -29.28 -6.84 12.03
CA ILE A 320 -29.67 -5.42 12.08
C ILE A 320 -31.12 -5.24 11.65
N ASN A 321 -31.54 -5.84 10.53
CA ASN A 321 -32.94 -5.75 10.06
C ASN A 321 -33.94 -6.28 11.09
N ARG A 322 -33.62 -7.38 11.79
CA ARG A 322 -34.48 -7.93 12.84
C ARG A 322 -34.65 -6.97 14.02
N GLN A 323 -33.58 -6.30 14.43
CA GLN A 323 -33.63 -5.30 15.51
C GLN A 323 -34.38 -4.03 15.05
N LEU A 324 -34.17 -3.59 13.80
CA LEU A 324 -34.86 -2.43 13.23
C LEU A 324 -36.38 -2.64 13.15
N ILE A 325 -36.82 -3.85 12.76
CA ILE A 325 -38.24 -4.23 12.78
C ILE A 325 -38.81 -4.17 14.21
N ALA A 326 -38.06 -4.64 15.21
CA ALA A 326 -38.51 -4.62 16.61
C ALA A 326 -38.65 -3.18 17.16
N ILE A 327 -37.73 -2.27 16.80
CA ILE A 327 -37.81 -0.85 17.17
C ILE A 327 -38.99 -0.17 16.47
N SER A 328 -39.23 -0.47 15.19
CA SER A 328 -40.37 0.06 14.44
C SER A 328 -41.70 -0.39 15.04
N GLN A 329 -41.81 -1.65 15.44
CA GLN A 329 -42.99 -2.18 16.12
C GLN A 329 -43.26 -1.45 17.44
N PHE A 330 -42.21 -1.17 18.23
CA PHE A 330 -42.33 -0.40 19.47
C PHE A 330 -42.91 0.99 19.23
N ILE A 331 -42.36 1.72 18.25
CA ILE A 331 -42.82 3.08 17.92
C ILE A 331 -44.29 3.05 17.48
N MET A 332 -44.66 2.10 16.61
CA MET A 332 -46.03 1.97 16.11
C MET A 332 -47.02 1.64 17.22
N SER A 333 -46.64 0.79 18.18
CA SER A 333 -47.47 0.43 19.32
C SER A 333 -47.71 1.61 20.27
N VAL A 334 -46.67 2.39 20.57
CA VAL A 334 -46.78 3.61 21.40
C VAL A 334 -47.65 4.66 20.72
N LEU A 335 -47.48 4.87 19.40
CA LEU A 335 -48.32 5.78 18.63
C LEU A 335 -49.79 5.32 18.57
N ALA A 336 -50.03 4.03 18.40
CA ALA A 336 -51.38 3.47 18.44
C ALA A 336 -52.02 3.62 19.82
N GLY A 337 -51.27 3.39 20.89
CA GLY A 337 -51.72 3.60 22.28
C GLY A 337 -52.08 5.06 22.58
N PHE A 338 -51.27 5.99 22.07
CA PHE A 338 -51.57 7.42 22.16
C PHE A 338 -52.83 7.79 21.38
N ALA A 339 -52.93 7.35 20.12
CA ALA A 339 -54.10 7.61 19.27
C ALA A 339 -55.38 7.03 19.87
N PHE A 340 -55.31 5.85 20.48
CA PHE A 340 -56.44 5.24 21.19
C PHE A 340 -56.88 6.07 22.40
N GLY A 341 -55.95 6.51 23.25
CA GLY A 341 -56.28 7.33 24.41
C GLY A 341 -56.74 8.75 24.06
N PHE A 342 -56.23 9.32 22.96
CA PHE A 342 -56.56 10.69 22.54
C PHE A 342 -57.85 10.76 21.70
N ILE A 343 -57.94 9.95 20.64
CA ILE A 343 -59.07 9.96 19.68
C ILE A 343 -60.11 8.89 20.06
N GLY A 344 -59.65 7.70 20.45
CA GLY A 344 -60.55 6.56 20.73
C GLY A 344 -61.49 6.82 21.91
N VAL A 345 -61.02 7.49 22.96
CA VAL A 345 -61.85 7.83 24.12
C VAL A 345 -62.90 8.90 23.80
N GLU A 346 -62.57 9.88 22.95
CA GLU A 346 -63.55 10.87 22.47
C GLU A 346 -64.68 10.20 21.68
N LEU A 347 -64.34 9.25 20.81
CA LEU A 347 -65.32 8.50 20.03
C LEU A 347 -66.26 7.64 20.90
N LEU A 348 -65.79 7.18 22.08
CA LEU A 348 -66.56 6.30 22.96
C LEU A 348 -67.37 7.04 24.04
N ILE A 349 -66.84 8.14 24.60
CA ILE A 349 -67.39 8.83 25.79
C ILE A 349 -67.91 10.24 25.49
N GLY A 350 -67.66 10.79 24.28
CA GLY A 350 -68.18 12.09 23.84
C GLY A 350 -67.24 13.26 24.18
N SER A 351 -67.78 14.49 24.17
CA SER A 351 -67.00 15.74 24.19
C SER A 351 -66.24 15.99 25.49
N LEU A 352 -65.06 15.37 25.62
CA LEU A 352 -64.07 15.70 26.66
C LEU A 352 -63.31 16.98 26.30
N ASP A 353 -62.81 17.72 27.29
CA ASP A 353 -61.91 18.85 27.03
C ASP A 353 -60.55 18.36 26.50
N PHE A 354 -59.93 19.16 25.64
CA PHE A 354 -58.70 18.79 24.92
C PHE A 354 -57.57 18.39 25.88
N GLY A 355 -57.43 19.09 27.00
CA GLY A 355 -56.40 18.82 28.01
C GLY A 355 -56.52 17.42 28.64
N PHE A 356 -57.74 16.97 28.93
CA PHE A 356 -57.98 15.64 29.47
C PHE A 356 -57.71 14.53 28.45
N ARG A 357 -58.03 14.75 27.17
CA ARG A 357 -57.71 13.81 26.09
C ARG A 357 -56.22 13.64 25.90
N LEU A 358 -55.49 14.75 25.91
CA LEU A 358 -54.04 14.74 25.80
C LEU A 358 -53.40 13.98 26.97
N LEU A 359 -53.87 14.24 28.19
CA LEU A 359 -53.38 13.57 29.39
C LEU A 359 -53.68 12.06 29.37
N LEU A 360 -54.88 11.66 28.94
CA LEU A 360 -55.26 10.25 28.84
C LEU A 360 -54.48 9.53 27.73
N GLY A 361 -54.30 10.17 26.57
CA GLY A 361 -53.43 9.68 25.49
C GLY A 361 -52.00 9.42 25.97
N ILE A 362 -51.42 10.35 26.74
CA ILE A 362 -50.06 10.21 27.31
C ILE A 362 -50.01 9.06 28.32
N ILE A 363 -51.00 8.91 29.21
CA ILE A 363 -51.02 7.81 30.20
C ILE A 363 -51.12 6.44 29.50
N CYS A 364 -52.00 6.29 28.50
CA CYS A 364 -52.11 5.06 27.71
C CYS A 364 -50.82 4.75 26.94
N ALA A 365 -50.20 5.76 26.31
CA ALA A 365 -48.94 5.58 25.59
C ALA A 365 -47.78 5.19 26.53
N LEU A 366 -47.67 5.82 27.71
CA LEU A 366 -46.63 5.53 28.69
C LEU A 366 -46.76 4.13 29.29
N THR A 367 -47.98 3.69 29.60
CA THR A 367 -48.22 2.34 30.13
C THR A 367 -47.83 1.26 29.11
N ILE A 368 -48.18 1.45 27.83
CA ILE A 368 -47.78 0.55 26.74
C ILE A 368 -46.27 0.60 26.50
N ALA A 369 -45.67 1.80 26.48
CA ALA A 369 -44.23 1.97 26.29
C ALA A 369 -43.41 1.24 27.38
N LEU A 370 -43.81 1.35 28.64
CA LEU A 370 -43.13 0.66 29.74
C LEU A 370 -43.28 -0.86 29.64
N ALA A 371 -44.46 -1.35 29.26
CA ALA A 371 -44.68 -2.78 29.06
C ALA A 371 -43.81 -3.33 27.92
N GLU A 372 -43.79 -2.68 26.75
CA GLU A 372 -43.00 -3.14 25.61
C GLU A 372 -41.48 -2.99 25.83
N LEU A 373 -41.03 -1.93 26.50
CA LEU A 373 -39.63 -1.74 26.87
C LEU A 373 -39.14 -2.85 27.80
N TYR A 374 -39.97 -3.30 28.74
CA TYR A 374 -39.67 -4.42 29.61
C TYR A 374 -39.48 -5.72 28.82
N PHE A 375 -40.38 -6.02 27.87
CA PHE A 375 -40.26 -7.20 27.02
C PHE A 375 -39.04 -7.15 26.11
N LEU A 376 -38.71 -5.97 25.56
CA LEU A 376 -37.52 -5.76 24.74
C LEU A 376 -36.23 -5.99 25.54
N ALA A 377 -36.12 -5.40 26.72
CA ALA A 377 -34.96 -5.55 27.60
C ALA A 377 -34.77 -7.01 28.04
N LYS A 378 -35.86 -7.71 28.37
CA LYS A 378 -35.82 -9.13 28.72
C LYS A 378 -35.32 -9.99 27.55
N LYS A 379 -35.85 -9.76 26.34
CA LYS A 379 -35.44 -10.48 25.12
C LYS A 379 -33.97 -10.25 24.78
N LEU A 380 -33.49 -9.01 24.94
CA LEU A 380 -32.08 -8.66 24.70
C LEU A 380 -31.13 -9.36 25.69
N ASN A 381 -31.54 -9.49 26.96
CA ASN A 381 -30.79 -10.21 27.97
C ASN A 381 -30.77 -11.73 27.74
N GLU A 382 -31.87 -12.31 27.24
CA GLU A 382 -31.92 -13.72 26.84
C GLU A 382 -30.99 -14.01 25.65
N ASP A 383 -30.99 -13.15 24.63
CA ASP A 383 -30.08 -13.26 23.48
C ASP A 383 -28.60 -13.17 23.91
N LEU A 384 -28.24 -12.25 24.81
CA LEU A 384 -26.89 -12.12 25.37
C LEU A 384 -26.43 -13.37 26.16
N LYS A 385 -27.34 -13.98 26.92
CA LYS A 385 -27.05 -15.24 27.64
C LYS A 385 -26.82 -16.41 26.67
N PHE A 386 -27.51 -16.42 25.53
CA PHE A 386 -27.33 -17.46 24.52
C PHE A 386 -25.97 -17.34 23.81
N GLU A 387 -25.55 -16.11 23.47
CA GLU A 387 -24.23 -15.84 22.86
C GLU A 387 -23.09 -16.23 23.81
N THR A 388 -23.19 -15.87 25.09
CA THR A 388 -22.18 -16.24 26.10
C THR A 388 -22.09 -17.76 26.30
N ALA A 389 -23.21 -18.48 26.30
CA ALA A 389 -23.22 -19.95 26.39
C ALA A 389 -22.61 -20.63 25.14
N TYR A 390 -22.81 -20.05 23.95
CA TYR A 390 -22.23 -20.55 22.70
C TYR A 390 -20.71 -20.33 22.65
N GLU A 391 -20.23 -19.14 23.04
CA GLU A 391 -18.80 -18.82 23.18
C GLU A 391 -18.07 -19.79 24.12
N VAL A 392 -18.69 -20.15 25.25
CA VAL A 392 -18.13 -21.11 26.23
C VAL A 392 -17.99 -22.51 25.61
N LYS A 393 -18.97 -22.99 24.83
CA LYS A 393 -18.87 -24.27 24.10
C LYS A 393 -17.78 -24.24 23.03
N LYS A 394 -17.62 -23.13 22.30
CA LYS A 394 -16.57 -22.97 21.27
C LYS A 394 -15.17 -22.99 21.88
N LYS A 395 -14.98 -22.41 23.07
CA LYS A 395 -13.70 -22.47 23.81
C LYS A 395 -13.35 -23.87 24.34
N GLY A 396 -14.36 -24.68 24.67
CA GLY A 396 -14.18 -26.08 25.11
C GLY A 396 -13.91 -27.08 23.99
N THR A 397 -14.10 -26.69 22.72
CA THR A 397 -13.92 -27.57 21.54
C THR A 397 -12.63 -27.24 20.77
N LYS A 398 -11.56 -26.85 21.48
CA LYS A 398 -10.20 -26.84 20.91
C LYS A 398 -9.66 -28.27 20.99
N LEU A 399 -9.63 -28.89 19.82
CA LEU A 399 -9.07 -30.19 19.48
C LEU A 399 -7.78 -30.53 20.24
N ASP A 400 -7.72 -31.77 20.74
CA ASP A 400 -6.50 -32.59 20.78
C ASP A 400 -5.87 -32.73 19.39
#